data_AF-A0A377AIZ2-F1
#
_entry.id   AF-A0A377AIZ2-F1
#
_cell.length_a   1.000
_cell.length_b   1.000
_cell.length_c   1.000
_cell.angle_alpha   90.00
_cell.angle_beta   90.00
_cell.angle_gamma   90.00
#
_symmetry.space_group_name_H-M   'P 1'
#
loop_
_entity.id
_entity.type
_entity.pdbx_description
1 polymer ?
#
loop_
_entity_poly.entity_id
_entity_poly.type
_entity_poly.pdbx_seq_one_letter_code
_entity_poly.pdbx_strand_id
1 'polypeptide(L)'
;MAQSLRGFAYLSAYGCKTVQEAITYRENFSQREGMLIWPDFTGWDTVLNAEATAYATARALGLRAKIDEQTGWHKSLSNVGVNGVTGISADVFLGSAGPGNRCRSAEPERRHHACA
;
A
#
# COMPACT_ATOMS: atom_id res chain seq x y z
N MET A 1 13.61 18.88 10.19
CA MET A 1 14.52 17.77 9.84
C MET A 1 14.57 17.56 8.32
N ALA A 2 13.55 17.02 7.66
CA ALA A 2 13.58 16.76 6.20
C ALA A 2 13.87 18.02 5.36
N GLN A 3 13.28 19.16 5.72
CA GLN A 3 13.52 20.45 5.05
C GLN A 3 14.98 20.92 5.17
N SER A 4 15.56 20.83 6.36
CA SER A 4 16.94 21.22 6.64
C SER A 4 17.94 20.35 5.86
N LEU A 5 17.62 19.07 5.70
CA LEU A 5 18.45 18.09 4.98
C LEU A 5 18.19 18.06 3.47
N ARG A 6 17.25 18.86 2.96
CA ARG A 6 16.74 18.80 1.57
C ARG A 6 16.35 17.38 1.15
N GLY A 7 15.89 16.58 2.12
CA GLY A 7 15.48 15.20 1.94
C GLY A 7 13.97 15.06 1.76
N PHE A 8 13.54 13.89 1.30
CA PHE A 8 12.13 13.54 1.16
C PHE A 8 11.79 12.39 2.12
N ALA A 9 10.74 12.56 2.92
CA ALA A 9 10.34 11.61 3.95
C ALA A 9 9.13 10.78 3.49
N TYR A 10 9.25 9.46 3.58
CA TYR A 10 8.12 8.54 3.43
C TYR A 10 7.57 8.20 4.82
N LEU A 11 6.30 8.52 5.03
CA LEU A 11 5.62 8.43 6.31
C LEU A 11 4.59 7.30 6.23
N SER A 12 4.54 6.47 7.28
CA SER A 12 3.47 5.47 7.44
C SER A 12 2.34 6.08 8.26
N ALA A 13 1.09 5.84 7.87
CA ALA A 13 -0.08 6.16 8.70
C ALA A 13 -0.19 5.15 9.85
N TYR A 14 0.61 5.37 10.90
CA TYR A 14 0.73 4.43 12.01
C TYR A 14 -0.60 4.24 12.73
N GLY A 15 -1.03 2.99 12.90
CA GLY A 15 -2.25 2.64 13.62
C GLY A 15 -3.57 2.96 12.91
N CYS A 16 -3.53 3.47 11.67
CA CYS A 16 -4.74 3.77 10.90
C CYS A 16 -5.29 2.50 10.25
N LYS A 17 -6.46 2.05 10.71
CA LYS A 17 -7.15 0.85 10.16
C LYS A 17 -8.12 1.22 9.05
N THR A 18 -8.64 2.44 9.07
CA THR A 18 -9.60 2.94 8.09
C THR A 18 -9.03 4.08 7.25
N VAL A 19 -9.60 4.27 6.06
CA VAL A 19 -9.25 5.39 5.17
C VAL A 19 -9.48 6.74 5.87
N GLN A 20 -10.55 6.86 6.67
CA GLN A 20 -10.90 8.11 7.34
C GLN A 20 -9.85 8.49 8.39
N GLU A 21 -9.39 7.53 9.18
CA GLU A 21 -8.29 7.76 10.13
C GLU A 21 -7.01 8.18 9.42
N ALA A 22 -6.70 7.59 8.26
CA ALA A 22 -5.54 7.98 7.46
C ALA A 22 -5.67 9.41 6.90
N ILE A 23 -6.88 9.83 6.52
CA ILE A 23 -7.15 11.21 6.08
C ILE A 23 -6.97 12.19 7.25
N THR A 24 -7.53 11.90 8.42
CA THR A 24 -7.32 12.74 9.61
C THR A 24 -5.86 12.77 10.03
N TYR A 25 -5.15 11.64 9.93
CA TYR A 25 -3.71 11.58 10.23
C TYR A 25 -2.89 12.47 9.28
N ARG A 26 -3.28 12.53 8.00
CA ARG A 26 -2.65 13.40 6.98
C ARG A 26 -2.78 14.87 7.35
N GLU A 27 -3.88 15.32 7.96
CA GLU A 27 -4.09 16.74 8.30
C GLU A 27 -3.01 17.30 9.25
N ASN A 28 -2.36 16.43 10.04
CA ASN A 28 -1.24 16.81 10.90
C ASN A 28 0.03 17.21 10.12
N PHE A 29 0.07 16.94 8.81
CA PHE A 29 1.24 17.17 7.95
C PHE A 29 0.88 18.10 6.79
N SER A 30 1.56 19.25 6.71
CA SER A 30 1.39 20.23 5.63
C SER A 30 2.66 20.44 4.80
N GLN A 31 3.72 19.66 5.06
CA GLN A 31 5.04 19.87 4.45
C GLN A 31 5.13 19.19 3.08
N ARG A 32 5.78 19.86 2.13
CA ARG A 32 5.96 19.38 0.74
C ARG A 32 6.91 18.19 0.66
N GLU A 33 7.84 18.09 1.60
CA GLU A 33 8.90 17.08 1.65
C GLU A 33 8.44 15.75 2.29
N GLY A 34 7.13 15.52 2.41
CA GLY A 34 6.55 14.32 3.02
C GLY A 34 5.53 13.64 2.11
N MET A 35 5.61 12.31 2.02
CA MET A 35 4.59 11.48 1.41
C MET A 35 4.06 10.47 2.42
N LEU A 36 2.77 10.57 2.75
CA LEU A 36 2.08 9.59 3.56
C LEU A 36 1.65 8.41 2.69
N ILE A 37 2.00 7.19 3.10
CA ILE A 37 1.63 5.95 2.42
C ILE A 37 0.78 5.11 3.35
N TRP A 38 -0.35 4.65 2.81
CA TRP A 38 -1.30 3.74 3.44
C TRP A 38 -2.02 2.97 2.32
N PRO A 39 -2.37 1.68 2.52
CA PRO A 39 -2.12 0.80 3.67
C PRO A 39 -0.71 0.19 3.66
N ASP A 40 -0.37 -0.56 4.72
CA ASP A 40 0.81 -1.41 4.73
C ASP A 40 0.58 -2.69 3.91
N PHE A 41 1.67 -3.37 3.52
CA PHE A 41 1.59 -4.65 2.84
C PHE A 41 1.66 -5.80 3.85
N THR A 42 1.14 -6.95 3.44
CA THR A 42 1.39 -8.23 4.11
C THR A 42 2.33 -9.08 3.25
N GLY A 43 3.20 -9.84 3.91
CA GLY A 43 4.15 -10.73 3.24
C GLY A 43 4.48 -11.92 4.12
N TRP A 44 4.95 -12.99 3.49
CA TRP A 44 5.39 -14.19 4.20
C TRP A 44 6.82 -14.02 4.71
N ASP A 45 7.02 -14.18 6.01
CA ASP A 45 8.36 -14.21 6.63
C ASP A 45 8.84 -15.66 6.74
N THR A 46 9.95 -15.98 6.07
CA THR A 46 10.55 -17.32 6.08
C THR A 46 11.29 -17.65 7.37
N VAL A 47 11.66 -16.64 8.16
CA VAL A 47 12.33 -16.83 9.47
C VAL A 47 11.30 -17.18 10.53
N LEU A 48 10.17 -16.46 10.55
CA LEU A 48 9.08 -16.67 11.50
C LEU A 48 8.05 -17.70 11.02
N ASN A 49 8.10 -18.12 9.76
CA ASN A 49 7.12 -19.01 9.11
C ASN A 49 5.67 -18.55 9.31
N ALA A 50 5.46 -17.24 9.26
CA ALA A 50 4.17 -16.61 9.47
C ALA A 50 4.00 -15.40 8.54
N GLU A 51 2.76 -14.97 8.37
CA GLU A 51 2.47 -13.69 7.72
C GLU A 51 2.90 -12.55 8.64
N ALA A 52 3.77 -11.68 8.13
CA ALA A 52 4.26 -10.50 8.82
C ALA A 52 3.86 -9.23 8.07
N THR A 53 3.78 -8.12 8.81
CA THR A 53 3.55 -6.80 8.23
C THR A 53 4.80 -6.36 7.48
N ALA A 54 4.65 -6.15 6.17
CA ALA A 54 5.70 -5.62 5.33
C ALA A 54 5.47 -4.13 5.14
N TYR A 55 6.23 -3.31 5.87
CA TYR A 55 6.06 -1.86 5.91
C TYR A 55 6.12 -1.22 4.51
N ALA A 56 5.07 -0.49 4.15
CA ALA A 56 4.97 0.15 2.84
C ALA A 56 6.03 1.25 2.63
N THR A 57 6.42 1.94 3.70
CA THR A 57 7.46 2.98 3.67
C THR A 57 8.83 2.44 3.27
N ALA A 58 9.25 1.30 3.84
CA ALA A 58 10.53 0.66 3.51
C ALA A 58 10.56 0.19 2.05
N ARG A 59 9.45 -0.35 1.56
CA ARG A 59 9.32 -0.77 0.16
C ARG A 59 9.28 0.41 -0.80
N ALA A 60 8.63 1.51 -0.44
CA ALA A 60 8.63 2.73 -1.23
C ALA A 60 10.04 3.33 -1.36
N LEU A 61 10.84 3.30 -0.28
CA LEU A 61 12.24 3.72 -0.31
C LEU A 61 13.09 2.83 -1.24
N GLY A 62 12.97 1.51 -1.11
CA GLY A 62 13.67 0.58 -2.01
C GLY A 62 13.24 0.73 -3.47
N LEU A 63 11.94 0.96 -3.70
CA LEU A 63 11.40 1.21 -5.03
C LEU A 63 11.91 2.52 -5.61
N ARG A 64 12.04 3.57 -4.79
CA ARG A 64 12.62 4.85 -5.20
C ARG A 64 14.06 4.64 -5.67
N ALA A 65 14.88 3.96 -4.87
CA ALA A 65 16.25 3.64 -5.25
C ALA A 65 16.32 2.83 -6.56
N LYS A 66 15.44 1.85 -6.75
CA LYS A 66 15.38 1.05 -7.98
C LYS A 66 15.00 1.89 -9.21
N ILE A 67 13.98 2.73 -9.09
CA ILE A 67 13.51 3.60 -10.19
C ILE A 67 14.59 4.61 -10.57
N ASP A 68 15.23 5.19 -9.57
CA ASP A 68 16.28 6.17 -9.77
C ASP A 68 17.47 5.57 -10.55
N GLU A 69 17.80 4.30 -10.30
CA GLU A 69 18.84 3.57 -11.05
C GLU A 69 18.40 3.20 -12.47
N GLN A 70 17.17 2.70 -12.66
CA GLN A 70 16.74 2.11 -13.93
C GLN A 70 16.21 3.12 -14.95
N THR A 71 15.51 4.16 -14.48
CA THR A 71 14.82 5.14 -15.35
C THR A 71 15.26 6.56 -15.05
N GLY A 72 15.77 6.81 -13.85
CA GLY A 72 16.18 8.12 -13.39
C GLY A 72 15.16 8.77 -12.46
N TRP A 73 15.65 9.77 -11.73
CA TRP A 73 14.96 10.49 -10.66
C TRP A 73 13.61 11.13 -11.03
N HIS A 74 13.41 11.39 -12.33
CA HIS A 74 12.19 12.00 -12.87
C HIS A 74 10.97 11.07 -12.81
N LYS A 75 11.19 9.75 -12.75
CA LYS A 75 10.09 8.78 -12.80
C LYS A 75 9.33 8.76 -11.46
N SER A 76 8.01 8.82 -11.54
CA SER A 76 7.13 8.75 -10.39
C SER A 76 7.03 7.32 -9.83
N LEU A 77 6.84 7.22 -8.52
CA LEU A 77 6.57 5.97 -7.80
C LEU A 77 5.19 5.37 -8.11
N SER A 78 4.29 6.16 -8.66
CA SER A 78 2.93 5.74 -9.04
C SER A 78 2.96 4.70 -10.16
N ASN A 79 2.12 3.67 -10.04
CA ASN A 79 1.95 2.62 -11.06
C ASN A 79 3.23 1.82 -11.35
N VAL A 80 3.96 1.44 -10.30
CA VAL A 80 5.09 0.53 -10.39
C VAL A 80 4.83 -0.69 -9.51
N GLY A 81 5.09 -1.88 -10.04
CA GLY A 81 4.86 -3.14 -9.33
C GLY A 81 5.76 -3.28 -8.09
N VAL A 82 5.16 -3.67 -6.97
CA VAL A 82 5.87 -4.00 -5.72
C VAL A 82 6.00 -5.52 -5.64
N ASN A 83 7.23 -6.04 -5.63
CA ASN A 83 7.48 -7.47 -5.61
C ASN A 83 7.52 -8.04 -4.18
N GLY A 84 7.10 -9.28 -4.00
CA GLY A 84 7.21 -10.00 -2.73
C GLY A 84 6.23 -9.53 -1.66
N VAL A 85 5.04 -9.06 -2.07
CA VAL A 85 3.88 -8.82 -1.19
C VAL A 85 2.81 -9.85 -1.52
N THR A 86 2.13 -10.36 -0.49
CA THR A 86 1.03 -11.31 -0.64
C THR A 86 -0.33 -10.60 -0.57
N GLY A 87 -0.40 -9.45 0.09
CA GLY A 87 -1.61 -8.65 0.19
C GLY A 87 -1.39 -7.25 0.77
N ILE A 88 -2.50 -6.61 1.11
CA ILE A 88 -2.57 -5.30 1.76
C ILE A 88 -3.24 -5.44 3.13
N SER A 89 -2.83 -4.63 4.09
CA SER A 89 -3.31 -4.72 5.47
C SER A 89 -4.74 -4.21 5.67
N ALA A 90 -5.24 -3.39 4.75
CA ALA A 90 -6.60 -2.86 4.76
C ALA A 90 -7.15 -2.83 3.34
N ASP A 91 -8.45 -3.11 3.19
CA ASP A 91 -9.12 -3.12 1.90
C ASP A 91 -9.22 -1.71 1.32
N VAL A 92 -8.66 -1.52 0.11
CA VAL A 92 -8.73 -0.25 -0.62
C VAL A 92 -9.40 -0.47 -1.97
N PHE A 93 -10.45 0.31 -2.23
CA PHE A 93 -11.22 0.23 -3.46
C PHE A 93 -10.85 1.38 -4.41
N LEU A 94 -10.45 1.04 -5.63
CA LEU A 94 -10.17 2.00 -6.69
C LEU A 94 -11.37 2.03 -7.66
N GLY A 95 -12.28 2.99 -7.47
CA GLY A 95 -13.47 3.21 -8.32
C GLY A 95 -14.79 2.69 -7.72
N SER A 96 -15.93 3.18 -8.26
CA SER A 96 -17.30 2.87 -7.81
C SER A 96 -17.72 1.43 -8.13
N ALA A 97 -17.05 0.46 -7.52
CA ALA A 97 -17.54 -0.91 -7.49
C ALA A 97 -18.15 -1.15 -6.10
N GLY A 98 -19.46 -1.40 -6.07
CA GLY A 98 -20.18 -1.80 -4.86
C GLY A 98 -19.62 -3.09 -4.24
N PRO A 99 -20.07 -3.44 -3.02
CA PRO A 99 -19.49 -4.51 -2.21
C PRO A 99 -19.85 -5.89 -2.77
N GLY A 100 -19.10 -6.39 -3.77
CA GLY A 100 -19.46 -7.65 -4.44
C GLY A 100 -18.30 -8.53 -4.93
N ASN A 101 -17.11 -7.98 -5.16
CA ASN A 101 -15.98 -8.76 -5.68
C ASN A 101 -14.99 -9.12 -4.58
N ARG A 102 -15.51 -9.81 -3.57
CA ARG A 102 -14.68 -10.61 -2.67
C ARG A 102 -14.40 -11.92 -3.41
N CYS A 103 -13.17 -12.15 -3.87
CA CYS A 103 -12.71 -13.53 -4.02
C CYS A 103 -12.48 -14.10 -2.61
N ARG A 104 -13.58 -14.35 -1.89
CA ARG A 104 -13.57 -15.27 -0.75
C ARG A 104 -13.35 -16.65 -1.35
N SER A 105 -12.19 -17.23 -1.08
CA SER A 105 -12.04 -18.67 -1.03
C SER A 105 -13.14 -19.25 -0.11
N ALA A 106 -13.82 -20.28 -0.62
CA ALA A 106 -14.89 -21.09 0.00
C ALA A 106 -16.34 -20.61 -0.21
N GLU A 107 -17.00 -21.19 -1.23
CA GLU A 107 -18.38 -21.73 -1.13
C GLU A 107 -18.57 -22.74 -2.30
N PRO A 108 -18.73 -24.07 -2.06
CA PRO A 108 -18.76 -25.07 -3.12
C PRO A 108 -20.19 -25.38 -3.61
N GLU A 109 -21.11 -24.41 -3.60
CA GLU A 109 -22.51 -24.69 -3.96
C GLU A 109 -23.18 -23.46 -4.56
N ARG A 110 -23.04 -23.28 -5.87
CA ARG A 110 -24.04 -22.66 -6.76
C ARG A 110 -23.51 -22.72 -8.21
N ARG A 111 -23.50 -23.93 -8.75
CA ARG A 111 -23.63 -24.12 -10.20
C ARG A 111 -25.12 -24.24 -10.51
N HIS A 112 -25.49 -23.68 -11.66
CA HIS A 112 -26.82 -23.73 -12.29
C HIS A 112 -27.79 -22.60 -11.92
N HIS A 113 -28.45 -22.10 -12.97
CA HIS A 113 -29.30 -20.90 -13.10
C HIS A 113 -28.50 -19.63 -13.48
N ALA A 114 -28.32 -19.33 -14.77
CA ALA A 114 -29.29 -18.67 -15.68
C ALA A 114 -29.65 -17.27 -15.15
N CYS A 115 -29.65 -16.16 -15.89
CA CYS A 115 -29.82 -15.86 -17.31
C CYS A 115 -29.61 -14.34 -17.47
N ALA A 116 -29.34 -13.89 -18.70
CA ALA A 116 -29.54 -12.53 -19.25
C ALA A 116 -28.68 -11.37 -18.71
#